data_AF-A0A4C1Z764-F1
#
_entry.id   AF-A0A4C1Z764-F1
#
_cell.length_a   1.000
_cell.length_b   1.000
_cell.length_c   1.000
_cell.angle_alpha   90.00
_cell.angle_beta   90.00
_cell.angle_gamma   90.00
#
_symmetry.space_group_name_H-M   'P 1'
#
loop_
_entity.id
_entity.type
_entity.pdbx_description
1 polymer ?
#
loop_
_entity_poly.entity_id
_entity_poly.type
_entity_poly.pdbx_seq_one_letter_code
_entity_poly.pdbx_strand_id
1 'polypeptide(L)'
;MDHLSDLMADIFPDSAIATNFEMKHSKLQAVITNVLGVAEKESLVSDLKCHKFSVLVDERTDIVVDRLLEQWDALRLYFDSKWLDDCECREIHRRLNDPIIKAYYYFLSWMLPTFTNTNAYFQSENTVITEMHNKMRDLYRDLVTLVMKPECIRDDKLDKIDPTNENLYMNIQDIYLGLGVRKQFSLPEVANNVNAIQEFQTNCIKFITMALIGIRKRYSLHDQLLQAISTLNPEACVSHERPNSLAHFFTLLPRITPKSLDDEQQLDYQWRSLASFSQVKLGLNNPSGVF
;
A
#
# COMPACT_ATOMS: atom_id res chain seq x y z
N MET A 1 9.13 3.51 12.66
CA MET A 1 8.33 4.57 11.99
C MET A 1 8.15 5.84 12.81
N ASP A 2 7.75 5.80 14.08
CA ASP A 2 7.47 7.06 14.84
C ASP A 2 8.67 7.99 14.95
N HIS A 3 9.87 7.42 15.08
CA HIS A 3 11.12 8.18 15.06
C HIS A 3 11.61 8.49 13.65
N LEU A 4 11.08 7.89 12.58
CA LEU A 4 11.59 8.13 11.22
C LEU A 4 11.22 9.54 10.76
N SER A 5 10.00 10.00 11.02
CA SER A 5 9.62 11.39 10.72
C SER A 5 10.40 12.39 11.56
N ASP A 6 10.59 12.10 12.84
CA ASP A 6 11.37 12.95 13.74
C ASP A 6 12.86 12.95 13.33
N LEU A 7 13.38 11.80 12.85
CA LEU A 7 14.72 11.64 12.30
C LEU A 7 14.86 12.34 10.93
N MET A 8 13.85 12.30 10.07
CA MET A 8 13.86 13.01 8.79
C MET A 8 13.88 14.52 9.03
N ALA A 9 13.07 15.01 9.97
CA ALA A 9 13.07 16.41 10.37
C ALA A 9 14.37 16.83 11.08
N ASP A 10 14.95 15.94 11.90
CA ASP A 10 16.20 16.20 12.60
C ASP A 10 17.42 16.10 11.69
N ILE A 11 17.48 15.19 10.72
CA ILE A 11 18.60 15.07 9.79
C ILE A 11 18.49 16.12 8.67
N PHE A 12 17.26 16.46 8.22
CA PHE A 12 17.01 17.31 7.04
C PHE A 12 16.08 18.51 7.32
N PRO A 13 16.47 19.46 8.19
CA PRO A 13 15.63 20.61 8.57
C PRO A 13 15.42 21.63 7.43
N ASP A 14 16.27 21.59 6.43
CA ASP A 14 16.37 22.49 5.28
C ASP A 14 15.51 22.04 4.08
N SER A 15 15.13 20.76 4.04
CA SER A 15 14.12 20.27 3.11
C SER A 15 12.74 20.54 3.67
N ALA A 16 12.03 21.49 3.05
CA ALA A 16 10.64 21.79 3.39
C ALA A 16 9.72 20.56 3.29
N ILE A 17 10.09 19.56 2.49
CA ILE A 17 9.32 18.32 2.36
C ILE A 17 9.74 17.33 3.45
N ALA A 18 11.02 17.18 3.78
CA ALA A 18 11.47 16.28 4.86
C ALA A 18 11.05 16.77 6.26
N THR A 19 10.94 18.08 6.46
CA THR A 19 10.36 18.67 7.68
C THR A 19 8.84 18.52 7.75
N ASN A 20 8.16 18.54 6.60
CA ASN A 20 6.73 18.24 6.50
C ASN A 20 6.45 16.74 6.26
N PHE A 21 7.49 15.91 6.23
CA PHE A 21 7.40 14.46 6.07
C PHE A 21 6.98 13.88 7.40
N GLU A 22 5.68 13.90 7.63
CA GLU A 22 5.11 13.15 8.73
C GLU A 22 4.58 11.84 8.14
N MET A 23 5.11 10.74 8.63
CA MET A 23 4.80 9.35 8.28
C MET A 23 4.96 8.51 9.55
N LYS A 24 4.32 8.98 10.63
CA LYS A 24 4.24 8.26 11.90
C LYS A 24 3.31 7.05 11.75
N HIS A 25 3.37 6.10 12.69
CA HIS A 25 2.48 4.94 12.74
C HIS A 25 1.01 5.34 12.48
N SER A 26 0.59 6.44 13.10
CA SER A 26 -0.75 7.01 12.96
C SER A 26 -1.15 7.43 11.55
N LYS A 27 -0.26 7.58 10.57
CA LYS A 27 -0.59 8.12 9.25
C LYS A 27 -0.91 7.08 8.19
N LEU A 28 -0.13 6.01 8.10
CA LEU A 28 -0.49 4.84 7.30
C LEU A 28 -1.63 4.09 8.00
N GLN A 29 -1.58 3.97 9.34
CA GLN A 29 -2.73 3.54 10.12
C GLN A 29 -3.91 4.49 9.91
N ALA A 30 -3.77 5.82 9.79
CA ALA A 30 -4.89 6.71 9.42
C ALA A 30 -5.34 6.58 7.97
N VAL A 31 -4.54 6.08 7.03
CA VAL A 31 -5.07 5.65 5.72
C VAL A 31 -5.93 4.41 5.98
N ILE A 32 -5.39 3.41 6.67
CA ILE A 32 -6.12 2.19 7.06
C ILE A 32 -7.32 2.48 7.98
N THR A 33 -7.38 3.57 8.73
CA THR A 33 -8.45 3.84 9.71
C THR A 33 -9.39 4.94 9.23
N ASN A 34 -8.91 5.96 8.52
CA ASN A 34 -9.76 7.07 8.05
C ASN A 34 -10.08 7.01 6.55
N VAL A 35 -9.46 6.11 5.78
CA VAL A 35 -9.88 5.80 4.41
C VAL A 35 -10.68 4.50 4.40
N LEU A 36 -10.08 3.40 4.87
CA LEU A 36 -10.80 2.12 5.07
C LEU A 36 -12.02 2.37 5.95
N GLY A 37 -11.77 2.98 7.11
CA GLY A 37 -12.81 3.21 8.08
C GLY A 37 -13.82 4.22 7.58
N VAL A 38 -13.57 5.19 6.69
CA VAL A 38 -14.65 6.07 6.19
C VAL A 38 -15.45 5.43 5.06
N ALA A 39 -14.78 4.73 4.13
CA ALA A 39 -15.44 4.00 3.04
C ALA A 39 -16.33 2.87 3.59
N GLU A 40 -15.84 2.13 4.59
CA GLU A 40 -16.62 1.14 5.32
C GLU A 40 -17.62 1.79 6.27
N LYS A 41 -17.25 2.81 7.06
CA LYS A 41 -18.13 3.39 8.09
C LYS A 41 -19.39 4.00 7.51
N GLU A 42 -19.48 4.53 6.30
CA GLU A 42 -20.79 4.98 5.81
C GLU A 42 -21.74 3.79 5.59
N SER A 43 -21.23 2.69 5.03
CA SER A 43 -21.96 1.44 4.81
C SER A 43 -22.23 0.70 6.12
N LEU A 44 -21.19 0.48 6.93
CA LEU A 44 -21.23 -0.12 8.26
C LEU A 44 -21.98 0.74 9.27
N VAL A 45 -21.95 2.08 9.26
CA VAL A 45 -22.75 2.90 10.22
C VAL A 45 -24.22 2.89 9.84
N SER A 46 -24.55 2.79 8.55
CA SER A 46 -25.93 2.53 8.14
C SER A 46 -26.41 1.17 8.67
N ASP A 47 -25.57 0.14 8.57
CA ASP A 47 -25.87 -1.21 9.06
C ASP A 47 -25.81 -1.37 10.60
N LEU A 48 -24.85 -0.70 11.27
CA LEU A 48 -24.60 -0.71 12.72
C LEU A 48 -25.52 0.23 13.50
N LYS A 49 -26.12 1.25 12.87
CA LYS A 49 -27.22 2.01 13.49
C LYS A 49 -28.44 1.13 13.77
N CYS A 50 -28.55 0.00 13.08
CA CYS A 50 -29.64 -0.95 13.23
C CYS A 50 -29.29 -2.20 14.04
N HIS A 51 -28.00 -2.52 14.31
CA HIS A 51 -27.60 -3.74 15.04
C HIS A 51 -26.37 -3.55 15.92
N LYS A 52 -26.40 -4.12 17.14
CA LYS A 52 -25.33 -4.01 18.14
C LYS A 52 -24.19 -4.99 17.85
N PHE A 53 -23.14 -4.54 17.16
CA PHE A 53 -21.82 -5.15 17.30
C PHE A 53 -20.70 -4.12 17.13
N SER A 54 -19.67 -4.18 17.98
CA SER A 54 -18.49 -3.33 17.91
C SER A 54 -17.36 -4.11 17.24
N VAL A 55 -17.05 -3.78 15.99
CA VAL A 55 -15.84 -4.27 15.32
C VAL A 55 -14.87 -3.09 15.23
N LEU A 56 -13.86 -3.10 16.10
CA LEU A 56 -12.73 -2.18 16.04
C LEU A 56 -11.81 -2.65 14.91
N VAL A 57 -11.63 -1.79 13.91
CA VAL A 57 -10.75 -2.02 12.76
C VAL A 57 -9.33 -1.55 13.12
N ASP A 58 -8.42 -2.48 13.37
CA ASP A 58 -6.99 -2.25 13.65
C ASP A 58 -6.12 -3.07 12.68
N GLU A 59 -4.78 -3.03 12.78
CA GLU A 59 -3.82 -3.88 12.04
C GLU A 59 -4.10 -5.39 12.19
N ARG A 60 -4.99 -5.78 13.11
CA ARG A 60 -5.52 -7.15 13.28
C ARG A 60 -6.70 -7.49 12.36
N THR A 61 -7.20 -6.54 11.56
CA THR A 61 -8.44 -6.71 10.78
C THR A 61 -8.28 -7.72 9.65
N ASP A 62 -7.10 -7.81 9.03
CA ASP A 62 -6.79 -8.84 8.03
C ASP A 62 -6.90 -10.25 8.64
N ILE A 63 -6.30 -10.48 9.81
CA ILE A 63 -6.37 -11.75 10.55
C ILE A 63 -7.83 -12.08 10.94
N VAL A 64 -8.62 -11.07 11.32
CA VAL A 64 -10.04 -11.27 11.67
C VAL A 64 -10.86 -11.66 10.44
N VAL A 65 -10.65 -10.99 9.31
CA VAL A 65 -11.35 -11.29 8.05
C VAL A 65 -11.04 -12.72 7.59
N ASP A 66 -9.78 -13.13 7.62
CA ASP A 66 -9.38 -14.49 7.24
C ASP A 66 -10.01 -15.54 8.16
N ARG A 67 -9.99 -15.32 9.48
CA ARG A 67 -10.64 -16.22 10.45
C ARG A 67 -12.15 -16.30 10.24
N LEU A 68 -12.80 -15.19 9.90
CA LEU A 68 -14.24 -15.18 9.60
C LEU A 68 -14.54 -15.98 8.33
N LEU A 69 -13.69 -15.89 7.31
CA LEU A 69 -13.81 -16.70 6.09
C LEU A 69 -13.57 -18.19 6.36
N GLU A 70 -12.56 -18.54 7.17
CA GLU A 70 -12.27 -19.92 7.59
C GLU A 70 -13.45 -20.55 8.34
N GLN A 71 -14.10 -19.78 9.21
CA GLN A 71 -15.23 -20.24 10.02
C GLN A 71 -16.58 -19.97 9.34
N TRP A 72 -16.61 -19.49 8.10
CA TRP A 72 -17.84 -19.00 7.46
C TRP A 72 -18.95 -20.05 7.47
N ASP A 73 -18.64 -21.27 7.06
CA ASP A 73 -19.64 -22.33 6.94
C ASP A 73 -20.09 -22.83 8.31
N ALA A 74 -19.21 -22.86 9.30
CA ALA A 74 -19.55 -23.18 10.69
C ALA A 74 -20.46 -22.12 11.32
N LEU A 75 -20.16 -20.83 11.09
CA LEU A 75 -21.00 -19.71 11.50
C LEU A 75 -22.37 -19.80 10.82
N ARG A 76 -22.41 -20.03 9.51
CA ARG A 76 -23.66 -20.19 8.76
C ARG A 76 -24.51 -21.30 9.37
N LEU A 77 -23.96 -22.50 9.55
CA LEU A 77 -24.67 -23.64 10.16
C LEU A 77 -25.15 -23.36 11.58
N TYR A 78 -24.35 -22.66 12.39
CA TYR A 78 -24.76 -22.26 13.74
C TYR A 78 -25.99 -21.34 13.70
N PHE A 79 -25.96 -20.30 12.87
CA PHE A 79 -27.07 -19.36 12.76
C PHE A 79 -28.29 -19.96 12.02
N ASP A 80 -28.08 -20.89 11.09
CA ASP A 80 -29.15 -21.69 10.47
C ASP A 80 -29.93 -22.51 11.52
N SER A 81 -29.29 -22.89 12.62
CA SER A 81 -29.95 -23.60 13.73
C SER A 81 -30.64 -22.68 14.75
N LYS A 82 -30.37 -21.37 14.73
CA LYS A 82 -30.80 -20.39 15.76
C LYS A 82 -31.72 -19.29 15.27
N TRP A 83 -31.84 -19.08 13.96
CA TRP A 83 -32.56 -17.93 13.39
C TRP A 83 -34.08 -17.89 13.67
N LEU A 84 -34.69 -19.03 14.01
CA LEU A 84 -36.12 -19.11 14.36
C LEU A 84 -36.40 -18.65 15.79
N ASP A 85 -35.43 -18.80 16.70
CA ASP A 85 -35.62 -18.61 18.14
C ASP A 85 -35.23 -17.20 18.61
N ASP A 86 -34.37 -16.52 17.86
CA ASP A 86 -33.81 -15.22 18.25
C ASP A 86 -33.85 -14.22 17.07
N CYS A 87 -34.57 -13.11 17.25
CA CYS A 87 -34.67 -12.06 16.24
C CYS A 87 -33.33 -11.41 15.93
N GLU A 88 -32.41 -11.34 16.90
CA GLU A 88 -31.08 -10.76 16.72
C GLU A 88 -30.20 -11.65 15.83
N CYS A 89 -30.41 -12.97 15.88
CA CYS A 89 -29.72 -13.94 15.03
C CYS A 89 -30.18 -13.90 13.56
N ARG A 90 -31.38 -13.35 13.28
CA ARG A 90 -31.97 -13.33 11.94
C ARG A 90 -31.18 -12.48 10.95
N GLU A 91 -30.70 -11.32 11.37
CA GLU A 91 -29.91 -10.44 10.48
C GLU A 91 -28.54 -11.05 10.18
N ILE A 92 -27.87 -11.62 11.19
CA ILE A 92 -26.58 -12.30 11.02
C ILE A 92 -26.74 -13.50 10.07
N HIS A 93 -27.79 -14.30 10.27
CA HIS A 93 -28.14 -15.39 9.37
C HIS A 93 -28.37 -14.89 7.94
N ARG A 94 -29.13 -13.80 7.76
CA ARG A 94 -29.38 -13.19 6.44
C ARG A 94 -28.08 -12.78 5.76
N ARG A 95 -27.17 -12.11 6.49
CA ARG A 95 -25.87 -11.64 5.97
C ARG A 95 -24.90 -12.77 5.66
N LEU A 96 -24.83 -13.82 6.48
CA LEU A 96 -23.98 -14.99 6.23
C LEU A 96 -24.45 -15.84 5.04
N ASN A 97 -25.73 -15.75 4.71
CA ASN A 97 -26.34 -16.36 3.54
C ASN A 97 -26.35 -15.43 2.31
N ASP A 98 -25.85 -14.20 2.41
CA ASP A 98 -25.72 -13.27 1.29
C ASP A 98 -24.35 -13.45 0.60
N PRO A 99 -24.30 -13.91 -0.65
CA PRO A 99 -23.05 -14.13 -1.36
C PRO A 99 -22.29 -12.83 -1.69
N ILE A 100 -22.97 -11.69 -1.79
CA ILE A 100 -22.33 -10.38 -1.99
C ILE A 100 -21.55 -9.99 -0.73
N ILE A 101 -22.12 -10.24 0.45
CA ILE A 101 -21.42 -10.02 1.72
C ILE A 101 -20.20 -10.94 1.79
N LYS A 102 -20.34 -12.23 1.45
CA LYS A 102 -19.19 -13.15 1.39
C LYS A 102 -18.12 -12.69 0.38
N ALA A 103 -18.54 -12.16 -0.78
CA ALA A 103 -17.64 -11.56 -1.77
C ALA A 103 -16.86 -10.38 -1.18
N TYR A 104 -17.50 -9.57 -0.33
CA TYR A 104 -16.86 -8.43 0.32
C TYR A 104 -15.75 -8.86 1.28
N TYR A 105 -15.98 -9.88 2.10
CA TYR A 105 -14.94 -10.45 2.94
C TYR A 105 -13.78 -11.04 2.11
N TYR A 106 -14.07 -11.67 0.97
CA TYR A 106 -13.02 -12.11 0.04
C TYR A 106 -12.22 -10.95 -0.57
N PHE A 107 -12.89 -9.84 -0.90
CA PHE A 107 -12.20 -8.62 -1.36
C PHE A 107 -11.29 -8.08 -0.26
N LEU A 108 -11.79 -7.94 0.97
CA LEU A 108 -11.00 -7.46 2.10
C LEU A 108 -9.81 -8.37 2.41
N SER A 109 -10.02 -9.69 2.46
CA SER A 109 -8.95 -10.69 2.66
C SER A 109 -7.84 -10.55 1.61
N TRP A 110 -8.21 -10.27 0.37
CA TRP A 110 -7.24 -10.09 -0.72
C TRP A 110 -6.58 -8.70 -0.73
N MET A 111 -7.33 -7.63 -0.44
CA MET A 111 -6.89 -6.24 -0.61
C MET A 111 -6.16 -5.68 0.63
N LEU A 112 -6.55 -6.08 1.84
CA LEU A 112 -5.93 -5.59 3.08
C LEU A 112 -4.42 -5.91 3.18
N PRO A 113 -3.94 -7.13 2.80
CA PRO A 113 -2.52 -7.47 2.84
C PRO A 113 -1.62 -6.51 2.08
N THR A 114 -2.10 -5.89 1.00
CA THR A 114 -1.34 -4.88 0.24
C THR A 114 -0.90 -3.71 1.14
N PHE A 115 -1.76 -3.30 2.07
CA PHE A 115 -1.47 -2.23 3.02
C PHE A 115 -0.74 -2.74 4.26
N THR A 116 -1.18 -3.86 4.86
CA THR A 116 -0.58 -4.37 6.10
C THR A 116 0.84 -4.86 5.88
N ASN A 117 1.16 -5.50 4.74
CA ASN A 117 2.53 -5.90 4.42
C ASN A 117 3.45 -4.70 4.21
N THR A 118 2.97 -3.64 3.53
CA THR A 118 3.74 -2.41 3.35
C THR A 118 3.98 -1.71 4.69
N ASN A 119 2.97 -1.70 5.57
CA ASN A 119 3.10 -1.16 6.93
C ASN A 119 4.10 -1.96 7.77
N ALA A 120 3.96 -3.29 7.79
CA ALA A 120 4.86 -4.20 8.51
C ALA A 120 6.32 -4.04 8.05
N TYR A 121 6.54 -3.85 6.74
CA TYR A 121 7.87 -3.56 6.21
C TYR A 121 8.47 -2.28 6.85
N PHE A 122 7.71 -1.19 6.88
CA PHE A 122 8.16 0.07 7.48
C PHE A 122 8.27 0.01 9.01
N GLN A 123 7.57 -0.91 9.65
CA GLN A 123 7.69 -1.17 11.09
C GLN A 123 8.85 -2.10 11.44
N SER A 124 9.53 -2.69 10.46
CA SER A 124 10.66 -3.59 10.72
C SER A 124 11.85 -2.86 11.37
N GLU A 125 12.75 -3.64 12.00
CA GLU A 125 13.99 -3.13 12.60
C GLU A 125 15.07 -2.82 11.55
N ASN A 126 14.81 -3.10 10.26
CA ASN A 126 15.77 -2.89 9.18
C ASN A 126 15.91 -1.40 8.83
N THR A 127 17.02 -1.06 8.17
CA THR A 127 17.18 0.26 7.55
C THR A 127 16.28 0.36 6.32
N VAL A 128 15.11 1.01 6.48
CA VAL A 128 14.09 1.11 5.41
C VAL A 128 14.17 2.39 4.58
N ILE A 129 14.97 3.38 4.99
CA ILE A 129 14.98 4.71 4.38
C ILE A 129 15.36 4.70 2.89
N THR A 130 16.29 3.83 2.49
CA THR A 130 16.71 3.69 1.08
C THR A 130 15.63 3.01 0.23
N GLU A 131 14.82 2.15 0.81
CA GLU A 131 13.76 1.45 0.07
C GLU A 131 12.40 2.16 0.13
N MET A 132 12.28 3.17 0.99
CA MET A 132 11.01 3.82 1.28
C MET A 132 10.36 4.44 0.04
N HIS A 133 11.16 5.13 -0.78
CA HIS A 133 10.66 5.71 -2.01
C HIS A 133 10.12 4.65 -2.96
N ASN A 134 10.92 3.61 -3.21
CA ASN A 134 10.55 2.52 -4.11
C ASN A 134 9.30 1.81 -3.62
N LYS A 135 9.19 1.49 -2.32
CA LYS A 135 8.03 0.80 -1.74
C LYS A 135 6.75 1.62 -1.78
N MET A 136 6.81 2.93 -1.49
CA MET A 136 5.63 3.78 -1.60
C MET A 136 5.18 3.98 -3.05
N ARG A 137 6.14 4.09 -3.97
CA ARG A 137 5.89 4.17 -5.41
C ARG A 137 5.25 2.89 -5.93
N ASP A 138 5.77 1.73 -5.53
CA ASP A 138 5.22 0.42 -5.88
C ASP A 138 3.80 0.26 -5.34
N LEU A 139 3.55 0.54 -4.05
CA LEU A 139 2.21 0.52 -3.47
C LEU A 139 1.22 1.39 -4.26
N TYR A 140 1.62 2.62 -4.61
CA TYR A 140 0.77 3.51 -5.38
C TYR A 140 0.51 2.97 -6.79
N ARG A 141 1.56 2.48 -7.48
CA ARG A 141 1.45 1.88 -8.82
C ARG A 141 0.53 0.66 -8.82
N ASP A 142 0.65 -0.21 -7.82
CA ASP A 142 -0.16 -1.42 -7.70
C ASP A 142 -1.64 -1.06 -7.54
N LEU A 143 -1.97 -0.10 -6.68
CA LEU A 143 -3.34 0.40 -6.50
C LEU A 143 -3.89 1.08 -7.75
N VAL A 144 -3.08 1.88 -8.47
CA VAL A 144 -3.47 2.50 -9.74
C VAL A 144 -3.82 1.43 -10.77
N THR A 145 -3.01 0.37 -10.85
CA THR A 145 -3.18 -0.74 -11.81
C THR A 145 -4.50 -1.48 -11.63
N LEU A 146 -5.07 -1.47 -10.43
CA LEU A 146 -6.35 -2.12 -10.15
C LEU A 146 -7.56 -1.36 -10.72
N VAL A 147 -7.49 -0.04 -10.86
CA VAL A 147 -8.68 0.79 -11.18
C VAL A 147 -8.51 1.69 -12.40
N MET A 148 -7.28 1.97 -12.84
CA MET A 148 -7.00 2.86 -13.97
C MET A 148 -6.52 2.11 -15.20
N LYS A 149 -6.70 2.74 -16.37
CA LYS A 149 -6.29 2.16 -17.63
C LYS A 149 -4.77 2.04 -17.74
N PRO A 150 -4.24 0.99 -18.41
CA PRO A 150 -2.80 0.73 -18.51
C PRO A 150 -1.97 1.88 -19.09
N GLU A 151 -2.55 2.72 -19.96
CA GLU A 151 -1.84 3.83 -20.61
C GLU A 151 -1.39 4.93 -19.61
N CYS A 152 -1.99 4.93 -18.42
CA CYS A 152 -1.67 5.86 -17.34
C CYS A 152 -0.49 5.39 -16.48
N ILE A 153 -0.15 4.09 -16.51
CA ILE A 153 0.79 3.42 -15.60
C ILE A 153 2.24 3.51 -16.12
N ARG A 154 2.55 4.56 -16.86
CA ARG A 154 3.94 4.84 -17.23
C ARG A 154 4.65 5.56 -16.10
N ASP A 155 5.89 5.15 -15.85
CA ASP A 155 6.74 5.67 -14.78
C ASP A 155 6.87 7.21 -14.78
N ASP A 156 6.90 7.85 -15.94
CA ASP A 156 7.00 9.31 -16.10
C ASP A 156 5.68 10.07 -15.81
N LYS A 157 4.58 9.34 -15.62
CA LYS A 157 3.24 9.88 -15.43
C LYS A 157 2.64 9.56 -14.07
N LEU A 158 3.17 8.59 -13.35
CA LEU A 158 2.61 8.08 -12.09
C LEU A 158 2.33 9.21 -11.08
N ASP A 159 3.27 10.15 -10.95
CA ASP A 159 3.18 11.29 -10.02
C ASP A 159 2.09 12.30 -10.39
N LYS A 160 1.77 12.38 -11.70
CA LYS A 160 0.82 13.33 -12.29
C LYS A 160 -0.60 12.80 -12.34
N ILE A 161 -0.81 11.52 -12.04
CA ILE A 161 -2.13 10.91 -12.01
C ILE A 161 -2.96 11.61 -10.94
N ASP A 162 -4.14 12.09 -11.33
CA ASP A 162 -5.18 12.53 -10.41
C ASP A 162 -6.14 11.37 -10.14
N PRO A 163 -6.13 10.78 -8.91
CA PRO A 163 -7.04 9.69 -8.58
C PRO A 163 -8.51 10.07 -8.67
N THR A 164 -8.88 11.34 -8.67
CA THR A 164 -10.28 11.74 -8.78
C THR A 164 -10.79 11.83 -10.22
N ASN A 165 -9.89 11.72 -11.21
CA ASN A 165 -10.26 11.87 -12.62
C ASN A 165 -10.84 10.56 -13.18
N GLU A 166 -12.16 10.48 -13.20
CA GLU A 166 -12.94 9.34 -13.71
C GLU A 166 -12.60 8.92 -15.15
N ASN A 167 -12.09 9.85 -15.99
CA ASN A 167 -11.73 9.53 -17.38
C ASN A 167 -10.55 8.55 -17.48
N LEU A 168 -9.71 8.47 -16.43
CA LEU A 168 -8.56 7.58 -16.35
C LEU A 168 -8.94 6.16 -15.93
N TYR A 169 -10.17 5.95 -15.45
CA TYR A 169 -10.64 4.66 -14.96
C TYR A 169 -10.92 3.69 -16.10
N MET A 170 -10.64 2.43 -15.86
CA MET A 170 -11.05 1.35 -16.75
C MET A 170 -12.56 1.09 -16.63
N ASN A 171 -13.11 0.25 -17.52
CA ASN A 171 -14.51 -0.15 -17.40
C ASN A 171 -14.72 -0.91 -16.09
N ILE A 172 -15.80 -0.61 -15.37
CA ILE A 172 -16.17 -1.26 -14.10
C ILE A 172 -16.20 -2.79 -14.20
N GLN A 173 -16.54 -3.34 -15.37
CA GLN A 173 -16.63 -4.77 -15.61
C GLN A 173 -15.26 -5.46 -15.73
N ASP A 174 -14.22 -4.71 -16.11
CA ASP A 174 -12.87 -5.24 -16.35
C ASP A 174 -12.02 -5.27 -15.08
N ILE A 175 -12.51 -4.70 -13.97
CA ILE A 175 -11.75 -4.51 -12.74
C ILE A 175 -11.51 -5.83 -12.03
N TYR A 176 -10.25 -6.07 -11.67
CA TYR A 176 -9.84 -7.24 -10.91
C TYR A 176 -9.97 -6.98 -9.40
N LEU A 177 -10.89 -7.71 -8.75
CA LEU A 177 -11.18 -7.61 -7.31
C LEU A 177 -10.81 -8.88 -6.53
N GLY A 178 -9.93 -9.71 -7.10
CA GLY A 178 -9.48 -10.97 -6.49
C GLY A 178 -10.30 -12.21 -6.90
N LEU A 179 -9.67 -13.38 -6.77
CA LEU A 179 -10.27 -14.67 -7.18
C LEU A 179 -11.48 -15.07 -6.33
N GLY A 180 -11.49 -14.72 -5.04
CA GLY A 180 -12.61 -15.03 -4.14
C GLY A 180 -13.91 -14.34 -4.56
N VAL A 181 -13.83 -13.04 -4.90
CA VAL A 181 -14.95 -12.27 -5.46
C VAL A 181 -15.43 -12.90 -6.76
N ARG A 182 -14.52 -13.22 -7.68
CA ARG A 182 -14.87 -13.83 -8.98
C ARG A 182 -15.63 -15.15 -8.80
N LYS A 183 -15.26 -15.97 -7.82
CA LYS A 183 -15.98 -17.21 -7.49
C LYS A 183 -17.41 -16.91 -7.00
N GLN A 184 -17.60 -15.91 -6.14
CA GLN A 184 -18.93 -15.51 -5.68
C GLN A 184 -19.80 -14.96 -6.82
N PHE A 185 -19.24 -14.14 -7.70
CA PHE A 185 -19.95 -13.60 -8.86
C PHE A 185 -20.34 -14.66 -9.89
N SER A 186 -19.66 -15.81 -9.88
CA SER A 186 -19.99 -16.95 -10.76
C SER A 186 -21.17 -17.78 -10.24
N LEU A 187 -21.65 -17.53 -9.00
CA LEU A 187 -22.81 -18.23 -8.45
C LEU A 187 -24.09 -17.81 -9.20
N PRO A 188 -24.99 -18.75 -9.56
CA PRO A 188 -26.21 -18.43 -10.33
C PRO A 188 -27.12 -17.38 -9.68
N GLU A 189 -27.17 -17.37 -8.35
CA GLU A 189 -27.94 -16.41 -7.54
C GLU A 189 -27.37 -14.99 -7.56
N VAL A 190 -26.09 -14.83 -7.90
CA VAL A 190 -25.40 -13.53 -7.99
C VAL A 190 -25.24 -13.08 -9.44
N ALA A 191 -24.88 -13.99 -10.34
CA ALA A 191 -24.56 -13.69 -11.73
C ALA A 191 -25.70 -12.97 -12.48
N ASN A 192 -26.95 -13.20 -12.06
CA ASN A 192 -28.13 -12.55 -12.63
C ASN A 192 -28.44 -11.18 -12.01
N ASN A 193 -27.84 -10.84 -10.87
CA ASN A 193 -28.05 -9.57 -10.18
C ASN A 193 -26.98 -8.54 -10.57
N VAL A 194 -27.11 -8.03 -11.80
CA VAL A 194 -26.17 -7.06 -12.38
C VAL A 194 -26.05 -5.79 -11.53
N ASN A 195 -27.16 -5.32 -10.96
CA ASN A 195 -27.16 -4.10 -10.14
C ASN A 195 -26.32 -4.27 -8.86
N ALA A 196 -26.47 -5.39 -8.13
CA ALA A 196 -25.69 -5.65 -6.93
C ALA A 196 -24.19 -5.82 -7.23
N ILE A 197 -23.86 -6.45 -8.36
CA ILE A 197 -22.47 -6.57 -8.83
C ILE A 197 -21.87 -5.19 -9.12
N GLN A 198 -22.60 -4.33 -9.85
CA GLN A 198 -22.14 -2.97 -10.15
C GLN A 198 -21.98 -2.11 -8.89
N GLU A 199 -22.90 -2.21 -7.95
CA GLU A 199 -22.81 -1.50 -6.66
C GLU A 199 -21.57 -1.98 -5.87
N PHE A 200 -21.35 -3.30 -5.79
CA PHE A 200 -20.16 -3.88 -5.17
C PHE A 200 -18.87 -3.37 -5.81
N GLN A 201 -18.78 -3.41 -7.14
CA GLN A 201 -17.61 -2.96 -7.88
C GLN A 201 -17.37 -1.46 -7.65
N THR A 202 -18.42 -0.64 -7.66
CA THR A 202 -18.35 0.79 -7.37
C THR A 202 -17.79 1.07 -5.98
N ASN A 203 -18.25 0.32 -4.97
CA ASN A 203 -17.76 0.45 -3.60
C ASN A 203 -16.27 0.05 -3.49
N CYS A 204 -15.86 -1.03 -4.16
CA CYS A 204 -14.45 -1.45 -4.20
C CYS A 204 -13.56 -0.42 -4.91
N ILE A 205 -14.04 0.18 -6.02
CA ILE A 205 -13.33 1.28 -6.70
C ILE A 205 -13.19 2.46 -5.74
N LYS A 206 -14.30 2.92 -5.13
CA LYS A 206 -14.29 4.05 -4.19
C LYS A 206 -13.28 3.81 -3.07
N PHE A 207 -13.23 2.59 -2.53
CA PHE A 207 -12.24 2.19 -1.55
C PHE A 207 -10.79 2.39 -2.06
N ILE A 208 -10.45 1.83 -3.23
CA ILE A 208 -9.09 1.90 -3.80
C ILE A 208 -8.73 3.36 -4.15
N THR A 209 -9.67 4.11 -4.74
CA THR A 209 -9.54 5.54 -5.05
C THR A 209 -9.24 6.36 -3.81
N MET A 210 -9.99 6.15 -2.73
CA MET A 210 -9.75 6.85 -1.49
C MET A 210 -8.37 6.51 -0.91
N ALA A 211 -7.89 5.28 -1.09
CA ALA A 211 -6.55 4.88 -0.65
C ALA A 211 -5.46 5.62 -1.44
N LEU A 212 -5.62 5.72 -2.77
CA LEU A 212 -4.74 6.52 -3.64
C LEU A 212 -4.68 7.99 -3.21
N ILE A 213 -5.85 8.61 -2.95
CA ILE A 213 -5.93 9.99 -2.43
C ILE A 213 -5.21 10.10 -1.08
N GLY A 214 -5.44 9.12 -0.20
CA GLY A 214 -4.82 9.04 1.11
C GLY A 214 -3.29 9.00 1.06
N ILE A 215 -2.73 8.22 0.12
CA ILE A 215 -1.28 8.14 -0.12
C ILE A 215 -0.76 9.48 -0.63
N ARG A 216 -1.34 10.05 -1.70
CA ARG A 216 -0.88 11.33 -2.27
C ARG A 216 -0.88 12.49 -1.29
N LYS A 217 -1.82 12.51 -0.34
CA LYS A 217 -1.88 13.55 0.70
C LYS A 217 -0.72 13.47 1.68
N ARG A 218 -0.14 12.28 1.87
CA ARG A 218 0.86 12.01 2.93
C ARG A 218 2.26 11.74 2.39
N TYR A 219 2.37 11.36 1.12
CA TYR A 219 3.63 11.01 0.47
C TYR A 219 3.71 11.66 -0.90
N SER A 220 4.82 12.36 -1.16
CA SER A 220 5.13 12.93 -2.47
C SER A 220 5.96 11.95 -3.29
N LEU A 221 5.41 11.49 -4.42
CA LEU A 221 6.15 10.65 -5.36
C LEU A 221 7.24 11.43 -6.11
N HIS A 222 7.17 12.77 -6.14
CA HIS A 222 8.17 13.63 -6.79
C HIS A 222 9.27 14.12 -5.82
N ASP A 223 9.42 13.49 -4.66
CA ASP A 223 10.43 13.91 -3.69
C ASP A 223 11.85 13.59 -4.20
N GLN A 224 12.56 14.63 -4.65
CA GLN A 224 13.91 14.52 -5.21
C GLN A 224 14.92 13.97 -4.19
N LEU A 225 14.74 14.26 -2.90
CA LEU A 225 15.64 13.77 -1.87
C LEU A 225 15.43 12.28 -1.63
N LEU A 226 14.18 11.83 -1.46
CA LEU A 226 13.88 10.43 -1.23
C LEU A 226 14.18 9.56 -2.48
N GLN A 227 13.99 10.12 -3.68
CA GLN A 227 14.45 9.51 -4.93
C GLN A 227 15.97 9.38 -4.98
N ALA A 228 16.71 10.40 -4.58
CA ALA A 228 18.17 10.32 -4.54
C ALA A 228 18.62 9.29 -3.49
N ILE A 229 18.06 9.32 -2.27
CA ILE A 229 18.39 8.39 -1.18
C ILE A 229 18.14 6.93 -1.59
N SER A 230 17.16 6.64 -2.45
CA SER A 230 16.91 5.26 -2.87
C SER A 230 18.05 4.64 -3.68
N THR A 231 18.91 5.46 -4.26
CA THR A 231 20.13 5.02 -4.95
C THR A 231 21.29 4.67 -4.00
N LEU A 232 21.15 4.97 -2.70
CA LEU A 232 22.15 4.69 -1.67
C LEU A 232 21.94 3.32 -0.99
N ASN A 233 21.05 2.47 -1.52
CA ASN A 233 20.92 1.11 -1.02
C ASN A 233 22.17 0.27 -1.39
N PRO A 234 22.54 -0.75 -0.60
CA PRO A 234 23.78 -1.50 -0.81
C PRO A 234 23.93 -2.12 -2.20
N GLU A 235 22.82 -2.58 -2.80
CA GLU A 235 22.79 -3.22 -4.12
C GLU A 235 23.03 -2.19 -5.23
N ALA A 236 22.35 -1.05 -5.17
CA ALA A 236 22.53 0.05 -6.11
C ALA A 236 23.93 0.65 -6.02
N CYS A 237 24.49 0.84 -4.82
CA CYS A 237 25.81 1.44 -4.61
C CYS A 237 26.95 0.70 -5.35
N VAL A 238 26.80 -0.61 -5.53
CA VAL A 238 27.81 -1.47 -6.17
C VAL A 238 27.50 -1.81 -7.63
N SER A 239 26.30 -1.44 -8.10
CA SER A 239 25.82 -1.71 -9.45
C SER A 239 26.13 -0.53 -10.41
N HIS A 240 25.72 -0.70 -11.66
CA HIS A 240 25.76 0.38 -12.67
C HIS A 240 24.68 1.46 -12.47
N GLU A 241 23.73 1.23 -11.56
CA GLU A 241 22.62 2.15 -11.29
C GLU A 241 22.99 3.24 -10.27
N ARG A 242 24.19 3.16 -9.67
CA ARG A 242 24.67 4.17 -8.74
C ARG A 242 24.86 5.54 -9.42
N PRO A 243 24.67 6.64 -8.68
CA PRO A 243 25.06 7.97 -9.11
C PRO A 243 26.55 8.07 -9.46
N ASN A 244 26.87 8.75 -10.56
CA ASN A 244 28.25 9.01 -10.97
C ASN A 244 29.01 9.93 -10.00
N SER A 245 28.29 10.69 -9.18
CA SER A 245 28.85 11.65 -8.24
C SER A 245 27.89 11.87 -7.07
N LEU A 246 28.45 12.22 -5.90
CA LEU A 246 27.72 12.67 -4.72
C LEU A 246 27.34 14.16 -4.77
N ALA A 247 27.76 14.92 -5.79
CA ALA A 247 27.48 16.36 -5.91
C ALA A 247 25.99 16.70 -5.79
N HIS A 248 25.11 15.85 -6.33
CA HIS A 248 23.67 16.04 -6.19
C HIS A 248 23.22 15.93 -4.73
N PHE A 249 23.75 14.97 -3.96
CA PHE A 249 23.47 14.86 -2.53
C PHE A 249 24.04 16.04 -1.75
N PHE A 250 25.21 16.56 -2.11
CA PHE A 250 25.75 17.75 -1.46
C PHE A 250 24.85 18.97 -1.62
N THR A 251 24.12 19.05 -2.74
CA THR A 251 23.15 20.10 -3.01
C THR A 251 21.83 19.85 -2.27
N LEU A 252 21.37 18.60 -2.23
CA LEU A 252 20.10 18.23 -1.57
C LEU A 252 20.21 18.19 -0.04
N LEU A 253 21.42 17.96 0.49
CA LEU A 253 21.69 17.72 1.89
C LEU A 253 22.82 18.62 2.44
N PRO A 254 22.73 19.95 2.30
CA PRO A 254 23.77 20.91 2.68
C PRO A 254 24.21 20.80 4.14
N ARG A 255 23.39 20.24 5.02
CA ARG A 255 23.74 20.02 6.43
C ARG A 255 24.83 18.96 6.64
N ILE A 256 24.83 17.90 5.85
CA ILE A 256 25.83 16.82 5.93
C ILE A 256 26.95 16.99 4.89
N THR A 257 26.81 17.96 4.00
CA THR A 257 27.83 18.34 3.04
C THR A 257 29.09 18.83 3.78
N PRO A 258 30.28 18.35 3.37
CA PRO A 258 31.53 18.87 3.90
C PRO A 258 31.66 20.39 3.75
N LYS A 259 32.38 21.02 4.67
CA LYS A 259 32.53 22.49 4.67
C LYS A 259 33.52 23.02 3.64
N SER A 260 34.34 22.15 3.06
CA SER A 260 35.37 22.50 2.10
C SER A 260 35.21 21.70 0.81
N LEU A 261 35.51 22.34 -0.33
CA LEU A 261 35.48 21.70 -1.63
C LEU A 261 36.48 20.53 -1.73
N ASP A 262 37.61 20.63 -1.03
CA ASP A 262 38.59 19.54 -0.95
C ASP A 262 37.98 18.30 -0.29
N ASP A 263 37.25 18.46 0.82
CA ASP A 263 36.59 17.34 1.50
C ASP A 263 35.45 16.74 0.65
N GLU A 264 34.66 17.57 -0.04
CA GLU A 264 33.65 17.13 -1.01
C GLU A 264 34.29 16.29 -2.13
N GLN A 265 35.40 16.78 -2.67
CA GLN A 265 36.14 16.11 -3.74
C GLN A 265 36.74 14.78 -3.27
N GLN A 266 37.25 14.70 -2.04
CA GLN A 266 37.73 13.46 -1.44
C GLN A 266 36.61 12.42 -1.28
N LEU A 267 35.44 12.82 -0.77
CA LEU A 267 34.29 11.92 -0.65
C LEU A 267 33.79 11.45 -2.02
N ASP A 268 33.72 12.34 -3.01
CA ASP A 268 33.30 11.96 -4.37
C ASP A 268 34.29 10.97 -5.02
N TYR A 269 35.60 11.14 -4.78
CA TYR A 269 36.61 10.17 -5.22
C TYR A 269 36.43 8.81 -4.56
N GLN A 270 36.23 8.78 -3.24
CA GLN A 270 35.98 7.53 -2.51
C GLN A 270 34.73 6.82 -3.05
N TRP A 271 33.65 7.57 -3.25
CA TRP A 271 32.42 7.06 -3.84
C TRP A 271 32.65 6.45 -5.24
N ARG A 272 33.36 7.16 -6.13
CA ARG A 272 33.68 6.65 -7.47
C ARG A 272 34.55 5.39 -7.41
N SER A 273 35.48 5.32 -6.46
CA SER A 273 36.33 4.14 -6.26
C SER A 273 35.55 2.93 -5.73
N LEU A 274 34.37 3.12 -5.14
CA LEU A 274 33.60 2.02 -4.55
C LEU A 274 33.21 0.92 -5.58
N ALA A 275 33.02 1.27 -6.85
CA ALA A 275 32.78 0.28 -7.92
C ALA A 275 34.02 -0.56 -8.27
N SER A 276 35.24 -0.08 -8.03
CA SER A 276 36.42 -0.92 -8.23
C SER A 276 36.62 -1.93 -7.09
N PHE A 277 36.02 -1.68 -5.92
CA PHE A 277 36.00 -2.63 -4.80
C PHE A 277 34.99 -3.77 -4.98
N SER A 278 33.85 -3.54 -5.65
CA SER A 278 32.77 -4.53 -5.79
C SER A 278 33.16 -5.72 -6.68
N GLN A 279 34.02 -5.52 -7.69
CA GLN A 279 34.49 -6.61 -8.56
C GLN A 279 35.43 -7.61 -7.86
N VAL A 280 36.02 -7.26 -6.72
CA VAL A 280 37.10 -8.06 -6.11
C VAL A 280 36.67 -8.81 -4.84
N LYS A 281 35.58 -8.42 -4.15
CA LYS A 281 35.28 -8.97 -2.81
C LYS A 281 33.82 -9.32 -2.46
N LEU A 282 32.86 -9.25 -3.38
CA LEU A 282 31.46 -9.63 -3.07
C LEU A 282 31.07 -11.06 -3.46
N GLY A 283 31.98 -11.87 -4.01
CA GLY A 283 31.71 -13.31 -4.23
C GLY A 283 30.59 -13.64 -5.23
N LEU A 284 30.14 -12.68 -6.04
CA LEU A 284 29.20 -12.89 -7.13
C LEU A 284 29.95 -13.29 -8.42
N ASN A 285 30.63 -14.43 -8.39
CA ASN A 285 31.18 -15.05 -9.61
C ASN A 285 30.18 -16.07 -10.16
N ASN A 286 29.55 -15.70 -11.29
CA ASN A 286 29.02 -16.52 -12.39
C ASN A 286 28.42 -17.91 -12.11
N PRO A 287 27.16 -18.16 -12.50
CA PRO A 287 26.73 -19.46 -13.02
C PRO A 287 26.70 -19.41 -14.55
N SER A 288 27.87 -19.24 -15.17
CA SER A 288 28.04 -19.48 -16.61
C SER A 288 29.20 -20.45 -16.79
N GLY A 289 28.86 -21.74 -16.78
CA GLY A 289 29.73 -22.85 -17.16
C GLY A 289 30.30 -23.62 -15.97
N VAL A 290 29.75 -24.80 -15.69
CA VAL A 290 30.37 -26.11 -15.97
C VAL A 290 29.31 -27.20 -15.70
N PHE A 291 28.98 -27.94 -16.77
CA PHE A 291 28.07 -29.11 -16.94
C PHE A 291 26.56 -28.92 -16.77
#